data_AF-A0A2V9JYW3-F1
#
_entry.id   AF-A0A2V9JYW3-F1
#
_cell.length_a   1.000
_cell.length_b   1.000
_cell.length_c   1.000
_cell.angle_alpha   90.00
_cell.angle_beta   90.00
_cell.angle_gamma   90.00
#
_symmetry.space_group_name_H-M   'P 1'
#
loop_
_entity.id
_entity.type
_entity.pdbx_description
1 polymer ?
#
loop_
_entity_poly.entity_id
_entity_poly.type
_entity_poly.pdbx_seq_one_letter_code
_entity_poly.pdbx_strand_id
1 'polypeptide(L)'
;MTVLVAKDRSVTDNFAIVQPGTVDAPRVIAAAARHVGGHVPTAEEIQAERTRMAPRNPSPSMATGGMAAEPDPPELASLLRSLIQPSNTREAVDEAVRQLRAWAGSDPKRRAQLGQKMGVIIPLRYGTEFARSRMAELQAEMAK
;
A
#
# COMPACT_ATOMS: atom_id res chain seq x y z
N MET A 1 4.83 8.63 -16.08
CA MET A 1 6.26 8.52 -15.72
C MET A 1 7.06 8.38 -17.01
N THR A 2 8.26 8.96 -17.09
CA THR A 2 9.10 8.90 -18.30
C THR A 2 10.44 8.28 -17.96
N VAL A 3 10.94 7.42 -18.83
CA VAL A 3 12.28 6.82 -18.72
C VAL A 3 13.13 7.32 -19.88
N LEU A 4 14.28 7.90 -19.56
CA LEU A 4 15.30 8.28 -20.53
C LEU A 4 16.48 7.31 -20.40
N VAL A 5 16.96 6.81 -21.52
CA VAL A 5 18.24 6.07 -21.58
C VAL A 5 19.26 7.00 -22.21
N ALA A 6 20.40 7.16 -21.55
CA ALA A 6 21.46 8.07 -21.98
C ALA A 6 22.81 7.35 -22.02
N LYS A 7 23.61 7.67 -23.03
CA LYS A 7 24.99 7.21 -23.22
C LYS A 7 25.83 8.38 -23.71
N ASP A 8 27.08 8.45 -23.25
CA ASP A 8 28.04 9.49 -23.68
C ASP A 8 27.50 10.92 -23.51
N ARG A 9 26.81 11.17 -22.39
CA ARG A 9 26.16 12.46 -22.04
C ARG A 9 25.03 12.89 -22.98
N SER A 10 24.51 11.98 -23.80
CA SER A 10 23.37 12.24 -24.69
C SER A 10 22.23 11.24 -24.45
N VAL A 11 20.98 11.67 -24.65
CA VAL A 11 19.81 10.80 -24.58
C VAL A 11 19.68 10.03 -25.89
N THR A 12 19.66 8.71 -25.82
CA THR A 12 19.56 7.81 -26.98
C THR A 12 18.16 7.25 -27.15
N ASP A 13 17.40 7.12 -26.04
CA ASP A 13 16.05 6.57 -26.05
C ASP A 13 15.17 7.31 -25.03
N ASN A 14 13.89 7.53 -25.38
CA ASN A 14 12.91 8.19 -24.52
C ASN A 14 11.60 7.40 -24.53
N PHE A 15 11.14 6.97 -23.36
CA PHE A 15 9.93 6.18 -23.18
C PHE A 15 8.94 6.88 -22.27
N ALA A 16 7.75 7.16 -22.79
CA ALA A 16 6.58 7.46 -21.96
C ALA A 16 6.01 6.13 -21.44
N ILE A 17 6.09 5.91 -20.12
CA ILE A 17 5.55 4.72 -19.47
C ILE A 17 4.05 4.94 -19.27
N VAL A 18 3.26 4.10 -19.94
CA VAL A 18 1.79 4.09 -19.86
C VAL A 18 1.35 3.13 -18.76
N GLN A 19 2.07 2.01 -18.59
CA GLN A 19 1.83 1.02 -17.54
C GLN A 19 3.17 0.49 -16.99
N PRO A 20 3.59 0.91 -15.78
CA PRO A 20 4.83 0.43 -15.20
C PRO A 20 4.72 -1.06 -14.84
N GLY A 21 5.40 -1.93 -15.60
CA GLY A 21 5.35 -3.38 -15.39
C GLY A 21 5.67 -4.18 -16.66
N THR A 22 4.95 -5.28 -16.85
CA THR A 22 5.21 -6.30 -17.89
C THR A 22 5.15 -5.77 -19.32
N VAL A 23 4.33 -4.75 -19.58
CA VAL A 23 4.14 -4.20 -20.93
C VAL A 23 5.33 -3.33 -21.34
N ASP A 24 5.73 -2.39 -20.49
CA ASP A 24 6.73 -1.38 -20.84
C ASP A 24 8.16 -1.77 -20.41
N ALA A 25 8.34 -2.72 -19.49
CA ALA A 25 9.66 -3.11 -19.00
C ALA A 25 10.56 -3.78 -20.06
N PRO A 26 10.09 -4.75 -20.88
CA PRO A 26 10.94 -5.41 -21.87
C PRO A 26 11.60 -4.42 -22.84
N ARG A 27 10.83 -3.45 -23.35
CA ARG A 27 11.35 -2.44 -24.30
C ARG A 27 12.38 -1.50 -23.66
N VAL A 28 12.20 -1.14 -22.39
CA VAL A 28 13.15 -0.29 -21.66
C VAL A 28 14.43 -1.05 -21.36
N ILE A 29 14.33 -2.31 -20.92
CA ILE A 29 15.49 -3.17 -20.67
C ILE A 29 16.24 -3.47 -21.96
N ALA A 30 15.54 -3.72 -23.07
CA ALA A 30 16.15 -3.88 -24.39
C ALA A 30 16.96 -2.65 -24.80
N ALA A 31 16.40 -1.45 -24.61
CA ALA A 31 17.11 -0.20 -24.91
C ALA A 31 18.38 -0.07 -24.08
N ALA A 32 18.33 -0.37 -22.79
CA ALA A 32 19.51 -0.39 -21.93
C ALA A 32 20.54 -1.44 -22.38
N ALA A 33 20.10 -2.68 -22.64
CA ALA A 33 20.96 -3.79 -23.04
C ALA A 33 21.71 -3.54 -24.36
N ARG A 34 21.15 -2.75 -25.29
CA ARG A 34 21.88 -2.30 -26.50
C ARG A 34 23.14 -1.48 -26.16
N HIS A 35 23.12 -0.75 -25.05
CA HIS A 35 24.20 0.17 -24.67
C HIS A 35 25.25 -0.46 -23.77
N VAL A 36 24.83 -1.36 -22.87
CA VAL A 36 25.68 -1.98 -21.84
C VAL A 36 25.94 -3.48 -22.07
N GLY A 37 25.28 -4.09 -23.07
CA GLY A 37 25.28 -5.54 -23.27
C GLY A 37 24.40 -6.28 -22.25
N GLY A 38 24.08 -7.55 -22.54
CA GLY A 38 23.34 -8.42 -21.62
C GLY A 38 22.07 -9.03 -22.22
N HIS A 39 21.46 -9.92 -21.45
CA HIS A 39 20.21 -10.61 -21.82
C HIS A 39 19.01 -9.66 -21.70
N VAL A 40 18.13 -9.68 -22.70
CA VAL A 40 16.85 -8.98 -22.65
C VAL A 40 15.79 -10.00 -22.21
N PRO A 41 15.26 -9.89 -20.99
CA PRO A 41 14.31 -10.87 -20.49
C PRO A 41 12.96 -10.76 -21.22
N THR A 42 12.31 -11.90 -21.45
CA THR A 42 10.95 -11.94 -21.99
C THR A 42 9.92 -11.47 -20.96
N ALA A 43 8.69 -11.19 -21.39
CA ALA A 43 7.61 -10.82 -20.47
C ALA A 43 7.34 -11.91 -19.42
N GLU A 44 7.44 -13.18 -19.82
CA GLU A 44 7.29 -14.34 -18.95
C GLU A 44 8.43 -14.45 -17.94
N GLU A 45 9.68 -14.18 -18.35
CA GLU A 45 10.83 -14.17 -17.46
C GLU A 45 10.74 -13.04 -16.42
N ILE A 46 10.28 -11.85 -16.84
CA ILE A 46 10.01 -10.73 -15.93
C ILE A 46 8.92 -11.10 -14.92
N GLN A 47 7.85 -11.77 -15.36
CA GLN A 47 6.76 -12.19 -14.49
C GLN A 47 7.21 -13.30 -13.52
N ALA A 48 8.00 -14.25 -13.99
CA ALA A 48 8.58 -15.31 -13.17
C ALA A 48 9.53 -14.74 -12.12
N GLU A 49 10.40 -13.79 -12.50
CA GLU A 49 11.32 -13.14 -11.57
C GLU A 49 10.57 -12.27 -10.56
N ARG A 50 9.53 -11.54 -10.99
CA ARG A 50 8.61 -10.86 -10.06
C ARG A 50 7.94 -11.81 -9.08
N THR A 51 7.61 -13.03 -9.51
CA THR A 51 7.02 -14.05 -8.65
C THR A 51 8.06 -14.67 -7.70
N ARG A 52 9.33 -14.77 -8.11
CA ARG A 52 10.44 -15.21 -7.23
C ARG A 52 10.83 -14.15 -6.22
N MET A 53 10.83 -12.88 -6.64
CA MET A 53 11.12 -11.71 -5.83
C MET A 53 9.91 -11.27 -5.01
N ALA A 54 8.71 -11.76 -5.35
CA ALA A 54 7.56 -11.64 -4.47
C ALA A 54 7.93 -12.36 -3.17
N PRO A 55 7.79 -11.70 -2.01
CA PRO A 55 8.14 -12.32 -0.76
C PRO A 55 7.35 -13.62 -0.62
N ARG A 56 8.05 -14.75 -0.38
CA ARG A 56 7.44 -16.08 -0.20
C ARG A 56 6.51 -16.17 1.03
N ASN A 57 6.41 -15.09 1.79
CA ASN A 57 5.33 -14.79 2.72
C ASN A 57 4.64 -13.52 2.22
N PRO A 58 3.30 -13.38 2.28
CA PRO A 58 2.70 -12.06 2.20
C PRO A 58 3.32 -11.23 3.33
N SER A 59 4.26 -10.36 2.99
CA SER A 59 4.81 -9.44 3.98
C SER A 59 3.67 -8.52 4.39
N PRO A 60 3.36 -8.41 5.69
CA PRO A 60 2.37 -7.49 6.18
C PRO A 60 2.81 -6.10 5.74
N SER A 61 1.87 -5.35 5.19
CA SER A 61 2.09 -4.00 4.67
C SER A 61 2.92 -3.17 5.66
N MET A 62 4.18 -2.93 5.24
CA MET A 62 5.10 -1.84 5.56
C MET A 62 4.92 -1.17 6.92
N ALA A 63 5.89 -1.47 7.79
CA ALA A 63 6.26 -0.72 8.96
C ALA A 63 6.37 0.80 8.67
N THR A 64 5.46 1.56 9.25
CA THR A 64 5.84 2.77 9.98
C THR A 64 6.14 2.35 11.41
N GLY A 65 7.44 2.29 11.72
CA GLY A 65 8.10 2.11 13.02
C GLY A 65 7.27 1.73 14.24
N GLY A 66 7.60 0.58 14.84
CA GLY A 66 7.47 0.38 16.28
C GLY A 66 6.81 -0.93 16.70
N MET A 67 7.65 -1.89 17.09
CA MET A 67 7.36 -3.14 17.80
C MET A 67 6.57 -4.21 17.03
N ALA A 68 6.96 -5.46 17.25
CA ALA A 68 6.22 -6.65 16.87
C ALA A 68 4.87 -6.66 17.59
N ALA A 69 3.92 -5.86 17.10
CA ALA A 69 2.52 -6.01 17.46
C ALA A 69 2.07 -7.37 16.92
N GLU A 70 1.38 -8.15 17.74
CA GLU A 70 0.67 -9.34 17.27
C GLU A 70 -0.08 -9.01 15.97
N PRO A 71 -0.09 -9.93 14.99
CA PRO A 71 -0.83 -9.73 13.76
C PRO A 71 -2.26 -9.32 14.12
N ASP A 72 -2.75 -8.25 13.50
CA ASP A 72 -4.09 -7.77 13.78
C ASP A 72 -5.09 -8.91 13.58
N PRO A 73 -6.08 -9.06 14.47
CA PRO A 73 -7.16 -10.00 14.25
C PRO A 73 -7.75 -9.79 12.86
N PRO A 74 -8.10 -10.87 12.12
CA PRO A 74 -8.56 -10.76 10.75
C PRO A 74 -9.78 -9.85 10.61
N GLU A 75 -10.62 -9.79 11.65
CA GLU A 75 -11.76 -8.88 11.77
C GLU A 75 -11.33 -7.40 11.78
N LEU A 76 -10.36 -7.04 12.62
CA LEU A 76 -9.82 -5.68 12.69
C LEU A 76 -9.20 -5.27 11.35
N ALA A 77 -8.38 -6.14 10.76
CA ALA A 77 -7.76 -5.87 9.46
C ALA A 77 -8.79 -5.66 8.35
N SER A 78 -9.88 -6.43 8.34
CA SER A 78 -10.98 -6.28 7.39
C SER A 78 -11.71 -4.94 7.56
N LEU A 79 -12.03 -4.57 8.80
CA LEU A 79 -12.71 -3.31 9.12
C LEU A 79 -11.84 -2.08 8.78
N LEU A 80 -10.55 -2.13 9.12
CA LEU A 80 -9.59 -1.08 8.76
C LEU A 80 -9.44 -0.97 7.25
N ARG A 81 -9.33 -2.10 6.54
CA ARG A 81 -9.24 -2.12 5.07
C ARG A 81 -10.49 -1.54 4.44
N SER A 82 -11.68 -1.85 4.99
CA SER A 82 -12.93 -1.24 4.54
C SER A 82 -12.82 0.28 4.67
N LEU A 83 -12.48 0.80 5.85
CA LEU A 83 -12.45 2.25 6.16
C LEU A 83 -11.52 3.08 5.27
N ILE A 84 -10.38 2.53 4.86
CA ILE A 84 -9.37 3.24 4.06
C ILE A 84 -9.63 3.24 2.55
N GLN A 85 -10.69 2.57 2.08
CA GLN A 85 -10.99 2.52 0.65
C GLN A 85 -11.40 3.89 0.10
N PRO A 86 -10.79 4.35 -1.01
CA PRO A 86 -11.07 5.68 -1.57
C PRO A 86 -12.46 5.79 -2.19
N SER A 87 -13.09 4.65 -2.52
CA SER A 87 -14.44 4.58 -3.11
C SER A 87 -15.58 4.54 -2.08
N ASN A 88 -15.28 4.64 -0.78
CA ASN A 88 -16.30 4.56 0.24
C ASN A 88 -17.27 5.75 0.21
N THR A 89 -18.56 5.43 0.32
CA THR A 89 -19.58 6.43 0.62
C THR A 89 -19.54 6.82 2.10
N ARG A 90 -20.23 7.91 2.47
CA ARG A 90 -20.28 8.36 3.86
C ARG A 90 -20.95 7.33 4.77
N GLU A 91 -21.99 6.67 4.25
CA GLU A 91 -22.73 5.63 4.96
C GLU A 91 -21.85 4.40 5.21
N ALA A 92 -21.04 4.00 4.22
CA ALA A 92 -20.08 2.91 4.38
C ALA A 92 -19.00 3.21 5.42
N VAL A 93 -18.51 4.47 5.46
CA VAL A 93 -17.57 4.94 6.49
C VAL A 93 -18.22 4.89 7.88
N ASP A 94 -19.42 5.43 8.03
CA ASP A 94 -20.12 5.47 9.31
C ASP A 94 -20.42 4.05 9.82
N GLU A 95 -20.79 3.14 8.92
CA GLU A 95 -20.99 1.73 9.24
C GLU A 95 -19.69 1.04 9.68
N ALA A 96 -18.59 1.25 8.95
CA ALA A 96 -17.28 0.70 9.32
C ALA A 96 -16.82 1.21 10.69
N VAL A 97 -17.03 2.50 10.98
CA VAL A 97 -16.71 3.11 12.29
C VAL A 97 -17.58 2.50 13.39
N ARG A 98 -18.88 2.28 13.13
CA ARG A 98 -19.78 1.60 14.07
C ARG A 98 -19.31 0.19 14.38
N GLN A 99 -18.90 -0.58 13.37
CA GLN A 99 -18.37 -1.93 13.53
C GLN A 99 -17.04 -1.93 14.30
N LEU A 100 -16.15 -0.96 14.07
CA LEU A 100 -14.91 -0.80 14.83
C LEU A 100 -15.18 -0.49 16.31
N ARG A 101 -16.16 0.37 16.62
CA ARG A 101 -16.58 0.62 18.00
C ARG A 101 -17.14 -0.64 18.66
N ALA A 102 -17.98 -1.39 17.95
CA ALA A 102 -18.54 -2.64 18.46
C ALA A 102 -17.45 -3.70 18.71
N TRP A 103 -16.47 -3.81 17.81
CA TRP A 103 -15.34 -4.72 17.94
C TRP A 103 -14.45 -4.37 19.14
N ALA A 104 -14.15 -3.08 19.33
CA ALA A 104 -13.36 -2.61 20.47
C ALA A 104 -14.12 -2.77 21.79
N GLY A 105 -15.43 -2.49 21.77
CA GLY A 105 -16.30 -2.60 22.93
C GLY A 105 -15.74 -1.88 24.16
N SER A 106 -15.88 -2.53 25.32
CA SER A 106 -15.30 -2.09 26.59
C SER A 106 -13.94 -2.76 26.90
N ASP A 107 -13.35 -3.50 25.95
CA ASP A 107 -12.08 -4.20 26.17
C ASP A 107 -10.91 -3.20 26.07
N PRO A 108 -10.20 -2.94 27.17
CA PRO A 108 -9.11 -1.95 27.17
C PRO A 108 -7.97 -2.32 26.22
N LYS A 109 -7.70 -3.62 26.00
CA LYS A 109 -6.65 -4.05 25.07
C LYS A 109 -7.03 -3.75 23.62
N ARG A 110 -8.28 -4.04 23.24
CA ARG A 110 -8.77 -3.77 21.88
C ARG A 110 -8.87 -2.28 21.59
N ARG A 111 -9.31 -1.48 22.57
CA ARG A 111 -9.35 -0.01 22.48
C ARG A 111 -7.94 0.56 22.28
N ALA A 112 -6.96 0.12 23.07
CA ALA A 112 -5.57 0.53 22.93
C ALA A 112 -4.98 0.15 21.56
N GLN A 113 -5.23 -1.09 21.10
CA GLN A 113 -4.78 -1.56 19.78
C GLN A 113 -5.39 -0.73 18.66
N LEU A 114 -6.71 -0.47 18.71
CA LEU A 114 -7.39 0.37 17.73
C LEU A 114 -6.83 1.79 17.70
N GLY A 115 -6.62 2.41 18.87
CA GLY A 115 -6.04 3.75 18.99
C GLY A 115 -4.63 3.83 18.42
N GLN A 116 -3.78 2.83 18.67
CA GLN A 116 -2.43 2.74 18.12
C GLN A 116 -2.46 2.64 16.59
N LYS A 117 -3.33 1.79 16.03
CA LYS A 117 -3.47 1.61 14.57
C LYS A 117 -4.01 2.87 13.90
N MET A 118 -4.96 3.56 14.51
CA MET A 118 -5.45 4.85 14.02
C MET A 118 -4.32 5.90 13.97
N GLY A 119 -3.45 5.92 14.98
CA GLY A 119 -2.27 6.80 15.01
C GLY A 119 -1.29 6.57 13.86
N VAL A 120 -1.26 5.36 13.32
CA VAL A 120 -0.48 5.03 12.12
C VAL A 120 -1.22 5.42 10.84
N ILE A 121 -2.54 5.17 10.76
CA ILE A 121 -3.33 5.36 9.54
C ILE A 121 -3.61 6.83 9.24
N ILE A 122 -3.92 7.64 10.26
CA ILE A 122 -4.33 9.05 10.10
C ILE A 122 -3.25 9.89 9.39
N PRO A 123 -1.95 9.82 9.76
CA PRO A 123 -0.89 10.56 9.07
C PRO A 123 -0.71 10.18 7.60
N LEU A 124 -1.06 8.96 7.20
CA LEU A 124 -0.94 8.46 5.82
C LEU A 124 -2.02 9.02 4.89
N ARG A 125 -3.00 9.76 5.44
CA ARG A 125 -4.09 10.43 4.72
C ARG A 125 -4.90 9.49 3.82
N TYR A 126 -5.07 8.23 4.23
CA TYR A 126 -5.91 7.26 3.51
C TYR A 126 -7.41 7.57 3.64
N GLY A 127 -8.19 7.04 2.69
CA GLY A 127 -9.65 7.23 2.64
C GLY A 127 -10.08 8.63 2.18
N THR A 128 -11.37 8.89 2.26
CA THR A 128 -11.96 10.20 1.94
C THR A 128 -11.68 11.23 3.05
N GLU A 129 -11.90 12.52 2.80
CA GLU A 129 -11.88 13.55 3.87
C GLU A 129 -12.84 13.18 5.02
N PHE A 130 -14.01 12.65 4.68
CA PHE A 130 -15.00 12.20 5.66
C PHE A 130 -14.49 11.02 6.51
N ALA A 131 -13.88 10.02 5.88
CA ALA A 131 -13.27 8.89 6.58
C ALA A 131 -12.18 9.35 7.56
N ARG A 132 -11.37 10.35 7.17
CA ARG A 132 -10.31 10.90 8.03
C ARG A 132 -10.86 11.62 9.25
N SER A 133 -11.92 12.42 9.11
CA SER A 133 -12.61 13.04 10.25
C SER A 133 -13.09 11.98 11.24
N ARG A 134 -13.74 10.93 10.73
CA ARG A 134 -14.27 9.85 11.57
C ARG A 134 -13.18 9.02 12.25
N MET A 135 -12.06 8.78 11.57
CA MET A 135 -10.90 8.11 12.17
C MET A 135 -10.30 8.92 13.32
N ALA A 136 -10.20 10.25 13.17
CA ALA A 136 -9.69 11.13 14.23
C ALA A 136 -10.63 11.16 15.44
N GLU A 137 -11.95 11.24 15.23
CA GLU A 137 -12.96 11.12 16.28
C GLU A 137 -12.83 9.79 17.03
N LEU A 138 -12.76 8.68 16.29
CA LEU A 138 -12.63 7.35 16.86
C LEU A 138 -11.33 7.19 17.66
N GLN A 139 -10.21 7.73 17.19
CA GLN A 139 -8.94 7.70 17.92
C GLN A 139 -9.05 8.45 19.27
N ALA A 140 -9.64 9.63 19.27
CA ALA A 140 -9.84 10.42 20.48
C ALA A 140 -10.78 9.72 21.48
N GLU A 141 -11.78 8.99 21.00
CA GLU A 141 -12.64 8.15 21.84
C GLU A 141 -11.89 6.98 22.48
N MET A 142 -10.94 6.35 21.77
CA MET A 142 -10.17 5.21 22.29
C MET A 142 -9.09 5.62 23.31
N ALA A 143 -8.69 6.89 23.31
CA ALA A 143 -7.72 7.44 24.26
C ALA A 143 -8.33 7.84 25.62
N LYS A 144 -9.66 7.77 25.76
CA LYS A 144 -10.41 7.94 27.01
C LYS A 144 -10.65 6.60 27.68
#